data_AF-A0A0F9MZV8-F1
#
_entry.id   AF-A0A0F9MZV8-F1
#
_cell.length_a   1.000
_cell.length_b   1.000
_cell.length_c   1.000
_cell.angle_alpha   90.00
_cell.angle_beta   90.00
_cell.angle_gamma   90.00
#
_symmetry.space_group_name_H-M   'P 1'
#
loop_
_entity.id
_entity.type
_entity.pdbx_description
1 polymer ?
#
loop_
_entity_poly.entity_id
_entity_poly.type
_entity_poly.pdbx_seq_one_letter_code
_entity_poly.pdbx_strand_id
1 'polypeptide(L)' 'MSAQFQFEQAIKDGRLSNNPKDEKYAGNYMYMGKSKDGYPMFKNINTRKYIE' A
#
# COMPACT_ATOMS: atom_id res chain seq x y z
N MET A 1 -15.43 -3.00 0.66
CA MET A 1 -14.06 -3.56 0.77
C MET A 1 -13.31 -2.74 1.80
N SER A 2 -12.69 -3.40 2.79
CA SER A 2 -11.93 -2.73 3.85
C SER A 2 -10.53 -2.34 3.38
N ALA A 3 -9.86 -1.43 4.11
CA ALA A 3 -8.46 -1.10 3.87
C ALA A 3 -7.56 -2.34 4.00
N GLN A 4 -7.87 -3.23 4.95
CA GLN A 4 -7.16 -4.49 5.17
C GLN A 4 -7.07 -5.34 3.89
N PHE A 5 -8.19 -5.50 3.18
CA PHE A 5 -8.22 -6.25 1.93
C PHE A 5 -7.31 -5.66 0.84
N GLN A 6 -7.19 -4.32 0.79
CA GLN A 6 -6.33 -3.65 -0.19
C GLN A 6 -4.85 -3.88 0.11
N PHE A 7 -4.47 -3.86 1.39
CA PHE A 7 -3.10 -4.19 1.82
C PHE A 7 -2.74 -5.65 1.49
N GLU A 8 -3.64 -6.60 1.73
CA GLU A 8 -3.41 -8.01 1.41
C GLU A 8 -3.20 -8.25 -0.09
N GLN A 9 -4.03 -7.61 -0.93
CA GLN A 9 -3.84 -7.68 -2.40
C GLN A 9 -2.52 -7.03 -2.82
N ALA A 10 -2.20 -5.83 -2.31
CA ALA A 10 -0.95 -5.17 -2.64
C ALA A 10 0.29 -5.97 -2.22
N ILE A 11 0.23 -6.71 -1.10
CA ILE A 11 1.30 -7.63 -0.68
C ILE A 11 1.38 -8.84 -1.63
N LYS A 12 0.22 -9.43 -1.98
CA LYS A 12 0.16 -10.57 -2.90
C LYS A 12 0.70 -10.22 -4.30
N ASP A 13 0.45 -9.00 -4.75
CA ASP A 13 0.92 -8.48 -6.04
C ASP A 13 2.38 -8.00 -6.00
N GLY A 14 3.05 -8.01 -4.84
CA GLY A 14 4.44 -7.57 -4.68
C GLY A 14 4.65 -6.04 -4.69
N ARG A 15 3.56 -5.27 -4.60
CA ARG A 15 3.59 -3.80 -4.46
C ARG A 15 3.94 -3.38 -3.04
N LEU A 16 3.52 -4.16 -2.04
CA LEU A 16 3.86 -4.02 -0.64
C LEU A 16 4.51 -5.30 -0.10
N SER A 17 5.14 -5.20 1.06
CA SER A 17 5.80 -6.31 1.74
C SER A 17 5.29 -6.44 3.17
N ASN A 18 5.21 -7.67 3.68
CA ASN A 18 4.96 -7.93 5.10
C ASN A 18 6.25 -8.01 5.93
N ASN A 19 7.42 -7.85 5.30
CA ASN A 19 8.71 -7.87 5.98
C ASN A 19 9.07 -6.45 6.49
N PRO A 20 9.24 -6.24 7.81
CA PRO A 20 9.60 -4.94 8.37
C PRO A 20 10.94 -4.37 7.91
N LYS A 21 11.84 -5.20 7.36
CA LYS A 21 13.13 -4.78 6.81
C LYS A 21 13.07 -4.36 5.34
N ASP A 22 11.93 -4.53 4.69
CA ASP A 22 11.72 -4.16 3.30
C ASP A 22 11.34 -2.67 3.18
N GLU A 23 11.87 -1.98 2.17
CA GLU A 23 11.51 -0.58 1.89
C GLU A 23 10.01 -0.41 1.58
N LYS A 24 9.37 -1.47 1.08
CA LYS A 24 7.94 -1.55 0.78
C LYS A 24 7.12 -2.14 1.93
N TYR A 25 7.67 -2.18 3.15
CA TYR A 25 6.93 -2.71 4.29
C TYR A 25 5.58 -2.01 4.46
N ALA A 26 4.49 -2.78 4.44
CA ALA A 26 3.11 -2.30 4.47
C ALA A 26 2.81 -1.41 5.69
N GLY A 27 3.49 -1.65 6.82
CA GLY A 27 3.35 -0.80 8.02
C GLY A 27 3.82 0.65 7.83
N ASN A 28 4.59 0.93 6.78
CA ASN A 28 5.00 2.29 6.41
C ASN A 28 3.98 3.00 5.51
N TYR A 29 2.84 2.38 5.20
CA TYR A 29 1.88 2.91 4.24
C TYR A 29 0.49 3.07 4.83
N MET A 30 -0.25 4.02 4.30
CA MET A 30 -1.65 4.29 4.62
C MET A 30 -2.48 4.19 3.35
N TYR A 31 -3.60 3.48 3.41
CA TYR A 31 -4.54 3.40 2.30
C TYR A 31 -5.25 4.74 2.09
N MET A 32 -5.22 5.25 0.86
CA MET A 32 -5.73 6.58 0.49
C MET A 32 -6.98 6.52 -0.39
N GLY A 33 -7.56 5.33 -0.61
CA GLY A 33 -8.65 5.13 -1.55
C GLY A 33 -8.16 4.58 -2.88
N LYS A 34 -8.93 4.82 -3.94
CA LYS A 34 -8.62 4.37 -5.30
C LYS A 34 -8.21 5.54 -6.19
N SER A 35 -7.30 5.30 -7.12
CA SER A 35 -6.97 6.23 -8.21
C SER A 35 -8.15 6.35 -9.19
N LYS A 36 -8.03 7.24 -10.18
CA LYS A 36 -9.05 7.42 -11.22
C LYS A 36 -9.29 6.15 -12.03
N ASP A 37 -8.26 5.31 -12.17
CA ASP A 37 -8.30 4.03 -12.89
C ASP A 37 -8.75 2.86 -11.99
N GLY A 38 -9.04 3.14 -10.72
CA GLY A 38 -9.57 2.16 -9.76
C GLY A 38 -8.50 1.39 -8.98
N TYR A 39 -7.21 1.69 -9.16
CA TYR A 39 -6.12 1.07 -8.40
C TYR A 39 -6.07 1.58 -6.96
N PRO A 40 -5.83 0.71 -5.97
CA PRO A 40 -5.70 1.17 -4.59
C PRO A 40 -4.42 1.98 -4.41
N MET A 41 -4.56 3.20 -3.90
CA MET A 41 -3.43 4.09 -3.63
C MET A 41 -2.98 3.95 -2.19
N PHE A 42 -1.66 3.89 -2.00
CA PHE A 42 -1.02 3.86 -0.70
C PHE A 42 -0.04 5.01 -0.58
N LYS A 43 -0.13 5.77 0.51
CA LYS A 43 0.83 6.84 0.81
C LYS A 43 1.80 6.38 1.89
N ASN A 44 3.09 6.47 1.60
CA ASN A 44 4.13 6.22 2.57
C ASN A 44 4.10 7.30 3.67
N ILE A 45 4.05 6.90 4.94
CA ILE A 45 3.93 7.81 6.08
C ILE A 45 5.20 8.66 6.28
N ASN A 46 6.37 8.09 5.98
CA ASN A 46 7.67 8.73 6.19
C ASN A 46 8.02 9.68 5.06
N THR A 47 7.83 9.25 3.81
CA THR A 47 8.27 10.00 2.62
C THR A 47 7.16 10.78 1.93
N ARG A 48 5.89 10.55 2.31
CA ARG A 48 4.69 11.13 1.67
C ARG A 48 4.50 10.77 0.20
N LYS A 49 5.33 9.88 -0.34
CA LYS A 49 5.21 9.35 -1.71
C LYS A 49 4.02 8.40 -1.81
N TYR A 50 3.39 8.40 -2.98
CA TYR A 50 2.28 7.51 -3.31
C TYR A 50 2.79 6.33 -4.14
N ILE A 51 2.19 5.18 -3.93
CA ILE A 51 2.30 4.01 -4.81
C ILE A 51 0.89 3.51 -5.15
N GLU A 52 0.77 2.93 -6.34
CA GLU A 52 -0.42 2.26 -6.85
C GLU A 52 -0.20 0.77 -6.98
#